data_AF-A0A7C5L7I8-F1
#
_entry.id   AF-A0A7C5L7I8-F1
#
_cell.length_a   1.000
_cell.length_b   1.000
_cell.length_c   1.000
_cell.angle_alpha   90.00
_cell.angle_beta   90.00
_cell.angle_gamma   90.00
#
_symmetry.space_group_name_H-M   'P 1'
#
loop_
_entity.id
_entity.type
_entity.pdbx_description
1 polymer ?
#
loop_
_entity_poly.entity_id
_entity_poly.type
_entity_poly.pdbx_seq_one_letter_code
_entity_poly.pdbx_strand_id
1 'polypeptide(L)'
;MKNLLEIFQIIYRGNPEKIELLDKAILNKGNSKFAQFYEGLATGKIKSDLEAAQLIYKASPTDPKYRQLKSRFRKRLFNTLFLLDATDTLAEDENRNLFVQMQKQWSLTLIIYQHKARKTAINMARNLLILCGKYEFHRLATDIAHFLWKDAVLRQDMKNITHYETQRKKHEAFSRAEREAEEIFLKSRLQLKQKEEGLEVSLSLEKDAEKLVQLAEKFPSAEVYFYMYYIWILQYREQGNYRAMAQICRQAQKQIRNFTYWPDADKIHTFVIQEMYAAWGQKDL
;
A
#
# COMPACT_ATOMS: atom_id res chain seq x y z
N MET A 1 14.06 13.81 -13.88
CA MET A 1 14.42 12.43 -14.28
C MET A 1 14.19 11.40 -13.16
N LYS A 2 14.62 11.66 -11.92
CA LYS A 2 14.55 10.73 -10.76
C LYS A 2 13.25 9.90 -10.65
N ASN A 3 12.09 10.53 -10.55
CA ASN A 3 10.81 9.82 -10.40
C ASN A 3 10.47 8.90 -11.59
N LEU A 4 10.97 9.21 -12.79
CA LEU A 4 10.77 8.36 -13.97
C LEU A 4 11.64 7.09 -13.89
N LEU A 5 12.87 7.23 -13.38
CA LEU A 5 13.79 6.12 -13.17
C LEU A 5 13.24 5.14 -12.13
N GLU A 6 12.66 5.64 -11.04
CA GLU A 6 12.02 4.80 -10.01
C GLU A 6 10.91 3.93 -10.62
N ILE A 7 9.98 4.52 -11.38
CA ILE A 7 8.90 3.78 -12.04
C ILE A 7 9.45 2.78 -13.05
N PHE A 8 10.45 3.20 -13.84
CA PHE A 8 11.09 2.33 -14.82
C PHE A 8 11.73 1.10 -14.18
N GLN A 9 12.43 1.27 -13.05
CA GLN A 9 13.07 0.18 -12.33
C GLN A 9 12.06 -0.86 -11.80
N ILE A 10 10.88 -0.43 -11.33
CA ILE A 10 9.82 -1.34 -10.91
C ILE A 10 9.42 -2.27 -12.06
N ILE A 11 9.21 -1.70 -13.25
CA ILE A 11 8.75 -2.44 -14.42
C ILE A 11 9.89 -3.32 -14.98
N TYR A 12 11.13 -2.81 -15.00
CA TYR A 12 12.30 -3.55 -15.46
C TYR A 12 12.62 -4.77 -14.59
N ARG A 13 12.47 -4.66 -13.25
CA ARG A 13 12.62 -5.79 -12.33
C ARG A 13 11.49 -6.82 -12.46
N GLY A 14 10.28 -6.35 -12.75
CA GLY A 14 9.05 -7.15 -12.76
C GLY A 14 8.74 -7.95 -14.00
N ASN A 15 9.76 -8.33 -14.77
CA ASN A 15 9.70 -9.03 -16.06
C ASN A 15 9.69 -8.08 -17.30
N PRO A 16 10.87 -7.84 -17.93
CA PRO A 16 11.00 -6.94 -19.08
C PRO A 16 10.21 -7.40 -20.31
N GLU A 17 9.93 -8.70 -20.46
CA GLU A 17 9.17 -9.28 -21.57
C GLU A 17 7.68 -8.85 -21.56
N LYS A 18 7.11 -8.52 -20.39
CA LYS A 18 5.73 -8.00 -20.29
C LYS A 18 5.61 -6.56 -20.77
N ILE A 19 6.70 -5.79 -20.75
CA ILE A 19 6.78 -4.47 -21.40
C ILE A 19 6.73 -4.64 -22.92
N GLU A 20 7.37 -5.68 -23.45
CA GLU A 20 7.40 -6.00 -24.88
C GLU A 20 6.03 -6.40 -25.44
N LEU A 21 5.15 -6.98 -24.62
CA LEU A 21 3.82 -7.45 -25.03
C LEU A 21 2.87 -6.32 -25.50
N LEU A 22 3.03 -5.08 -25.01
CA LEU A 22 2.26 -3.93 -25.52
C LEU A 22 2.89 -3.29 -26.78
N ASP A 23 4.19 -3.51 -27.01
CA ASP A 23 4.99 -2.69 -27.92
C ASP A 23 5.74 -3.50 -29.00
N LYS A 24 5.40 -4.78 -29.25
CA LYS A 24 5.92 -5.52 -30.43
C LYS A 24 5.75 -4.74 -31.74
N ALA A 25 4.68 -3.97 -31.90
CA ALA A 25 4.47 -3.13 -33.09
C ALA A 25 5.37 -1.87 -33.16
N ILE A 26 5.92 -1.39 -32.05
CA ILE A 26 6.70 -0.15 -31.95
C ILE A 26 8.20 -0.43 -31.78
N LEU A 27 8.57 -1.49 -31.06
CA LEU A 27 9.94 -1.99 -30.95
C LEU A 27 10.42 -2.66 -32.26
N ASN A 28 9.52 -3.32 -33.02
CA ASN A 28 9.87 -3.87 -34.35
C ASN A 28 10.16 -2.78 -35.40
N LYS A 29 9.86 -1.51 -35.13
CA LYS A 29 10.46 -0.39 -35.87
C LYS A 29 11.76 -0.03 -35.17
N GLY A 30 12.81 -0.82 -35.41
CA GLY A 30 14.12 -0.80 -34.72
C GLY A 30 14.92 0.51 -34.72
N ASN A 31 14.30 1.67 -34.99
CA ASN A 31 14.90 3.00 -34.92
C ASN A 31 13.99 4.06 -34.28
N SER A 32 12.95 3.65 -33.52
CA SER A 32 12.11 4.65 -32.85
C SER A 32 12.89 5.34 -31.71
N LYS A 33 12.78 6.67 -31.62
CA LYS A 33 13.35 7.47 -30.51
C LYS A 33 12.86 7.02 -29.13
N PHE A 34 11.72 6.31 -29.11
CA PHE A 34 11.15 5.70 -27.91
C PHE A 34 11.95 4.48 -27.47
N ALA A 35 12.34 3.60 -28.42
CA ALA A 35 13.20 2.45 -28.16
C ALA A 35 14.60 2.90 -27.67
N GLN A 36 15.18 3.92 -28.30
CA GLN A 36 16.46 4.50 -27.86
C GLN A 36 16.39 5.07 -26.44
N PHE A 37 15.26 5.69 -26.06
CA PHE A 37 15.06 6.17 -24.69
C PHE A 37 14.94 5.00 -23.70
N TYR A 38 14.20 3.95 -24.06
CA TYR A 38 14.08 2.75 -23.26
C TYR A 38 15.43 2.06 -23.02
N GLU A 39 16.17 1.77 -24.10
CA GLU A 39 17.49 1.13 -24.03
C GLU A 39 18.49 1.99 -23.25
N GLY A 40 18.46 3.32 -23.45
CA GLY A 40 19.30 4.25 -22.72
C GLY A 40 19.02 4.24 -21.21
N LEU A 41 17.77 4.02 -20.80
CA LEU A 41 17.40 3.86 -19.39
C LEU A 41 17.77 2.46 -18.86
N ALA A 42 17.51 1.40 -19.63
CA ALA A 42 17.83 0.01 -19.27
C ALA A 42 19.33 -0.21 -19.06
N THR A 43 20.15 0.36 -19.95
CA THR A 43 21.62 0.27 -19.90
C THR A 43 22.25 1.25 -18.90
N GLY A 44 21.46 2.11 -18.26
CA GLY A 44 21.94 3.13 -17.31
C GLY A 44 22.73 4.28 -17.93
N LYS A 45 22.71 4.41 -19.27
CA LYS A 45 23.35 5.52 -20.01
C LYS A 45 22.63 6.85 -19.79
N ILE A 46 21.35 6.83 -19.43
CA ILE A 46 20.52 8.00 -19.15
C ILE A 46 20.25 8.08 -17.65
N LYS A 47 20.84 9.07 -16.97
CA LYS A 47 20.58 9.39 -15.55
C LYS A 47 20.00 10.78 -15.38
N SER A 48 20.30 11.69 -16.31
CA SER A 48 19.80 13.07 -16.32
C SER A 48 18.92 13.39 -17.52
N ASP A 49 18.08 14.41 -17.36
CA ASP A 49 17.30 15.00 -18.45
C ASP A 49 18.20 15.62 -19.54
N LEU A 50 19.39 16.09 -19.17
CA LEU A 50 20.38 16.63 -20.09
C LEU A 50 20.99 15.55 -20.98
N GLU A 51 21.41 14.44 -20.38
CA GLU A 51 21.95 13.28 -21.10
C GLU A 51 20.90 12.69 -22.06
N ALA A 52 19.65 12.56 -21.61
CA ALA A 52 18.55 12.05 -22.42
C ALA A 52 18.25 12.93 -23.66
N ALA A 53 18.15 14.24 -23.46
CA ALA A 53 17.84 15.18 -24.53
C ALA A 53 18.97 15.24 -25.57
N GLN A 54 20.22 15.18 -25.10
CA GLN A 54 21.39 15.18 -25.96
C GLN A 54 21.52 13.87 -26.76
N LEU A 55 21.26 12.72 -26.14
CA LEU A 55 21.38 11.41 -26.77
C LEU A 55 20.34 11.19 -27.87
N ILE A 56 19.08 11.64 -27.66
CA ILE A 56 17.96 11.31 -28.55
C ILE A 56 17.66 12.40 -29.58
N TYR A 57 17.75 13.67 -29.17
CA TYR A 57 17.40 14.81 -30.02
C TYR A 57 18.57 15.74 -30.31
N LYS A 58 19.75 15.54 -29.67
CA LYS A 58 20.88 16.48 -29.70
C LYS A 58 20.42 17.91 -29.36
N ALA A 59 19.54 18.01 -28.36
CA ALA A 59 18.82 19.23 -28.03
C ALA A 59 18.86 19.52 -26.53
N SER A 60 18.45 20.74 -26.18
CA SER A 60 18.27 21.15 -24.78
C SER A 60 17.13 20.37 -24.12
N PRO A 61 17.19 20.10 -22.80
CA PRO A 61 16.07 19.59 -22.00
C PRO A 61 14.78 20.43 -22.08
N THR A 62 14.89 21.69 -22.50
CA THR A 62 13.75 22.59 -22.68
C THR A 62 13.04 22.41 -24.02
N ASP A 63 13.60 21.62 -24.95
CA ASP A 63 13.01 21.38 -26.26
C ASP A 63 11.61 20.73 -26.13
N PRO A 64 10.57 21.32 -26.76
CA PRO A 64 9.21 20.75 -26.77
C PRO A 64 9.15 19.29 -27.23
N LYS A 65 9.99 18.87 -28.18
CA LYS A 65 10.01 17.50 -28.72
C LYS A 65 10.46 16.49 -27.66
N TYR A 66 11.52 16.81 -26.91
CA TYR A 66 11.99 15.98 -25.81
C TYR A 66 10.95 15.90 -24.69
N ARG A 67 10.36 17.04 -24.30
CA ARG A 67 9.31 17.08 -23.27
C ARG A 67 8.10 16.23 -23.65
N GLN A 68 7.69 16.26 -24.92
CA GLN A 68 6.60 15.43 -25.42
C GLN A 68 6.95 13.94 -25.39
N LEU A 69 8.17 13.56 -25.80
CA LEU A 69 8.64 12.17 -25.71
C LEU A 69 8.58 11.67 -24.27
N LYS A 70 9.17 12.42 -23.34
CA LYS A 70 9.20 12.08 -21.92
C LYS A 70 7.79 11.94 -21.33
N SER A 71 6.89 12.86 -21.67
CA SER A 71 5.49 12.81 -21.22
C SER A 71 4.77 11.55 -21.74
N ARG A 72 4.90 11.24 -23.04
CA ARG A 72 4.32 10.04 -23.64
C ARG A 72 4.91 8.76 -23.04
N PHE A 73 6.22 8.71 -22.82
CA PHE A 73 6.91 7.59 -22.18
C PHE A 73 6.41 7.37 -20.76
N ARG A 74 6.34 8.44 -19.94
CA ARG A 74 5.78 8.37 -18.59
C ARG A 74 4.34 7.84 -18.58
N LYS A 75 3.47 8.36 -19.45
CA LYS A 75 2.08 7.88 -19.56
C LYS A 75 2.00 6.39 -19.88
N ARG A 76 2.86 5.90 -20.79
CA ARG A 76 2.91 4.49 -21.16
C ARG A 76 3.41 3.61 -20.02
N LEU A 77 4.50 3.99 -19.34
CA LEU A 77 4.99 3.25 -18.17
C LEU A 77 3.90 3.06 -17.11
N PHE A 78 3.13 4.11 -16.81
CA PHE A 78 2.01 4.00 -15.88
C PHE A 78 0.94 3.01 -16.33
N ASN A 79 0.62 2.99 -17.62
CA ASN A 79 -0.33 2.01 -18.15
C ASN A 79 0.24 0.58 -18.06
N THR A 80 1.55 0.41 -18.28
CA THR A 80 2.23 -0.88 -18.16
C THR A 80 2.28 -1.39 -16.73
N LEU A 81 2.37 -0.51 -15.71
CA LEU A 81 2.28 -0.94 -14.30
C LEU A 81 0.99 -1.71 -14.02
N PHE A 82 -0.12 -1.34 -14.69
CA PHE A 82 -1.38 -2.05 -14.55
C PHE A 82 -1.35 -3.45 -15.18
N LEU A 83 -0.37 -3.76 -16.02
CA LEU A 83 -0.21 -5.09 -16.62
C LEU A 83 0.75 -5.99 -15.84
N LEU A 84 1.55 -5.42 -14.95
CA LEU A 84 2.39 -6.22 -14.08
C LEU A 84 1.51 -7.13 -13.22
N ASP A 85 1.88 -8.40 -13.17
CA ASP A 85 1.32 -9.31 -12.19
C ASP A 85 2.07 -9.10 -10.89
N ALA A 86 1.33 -8.83 -9.82
CA ALA A 86 1.93 -8.57 -8.51
C ALA A 86 2.77 -9.77 -8.01
N THR A 87 2.45 -10.98 -8.47
CA THR A 87 3.17 -12.22 -8.12
C THR A 87 4.66 -12.17 -8.46
N ASP A 88 5.07 -11.42 -9.48
CA ASP A 88 6.44 -11.48 -9.99
C ASP A 88 7.39 -10.45 -9.33
N THR A 89 6.86 -9.36 -8.75
CA THR A 89 7.68 -8.23 -8.24
C THR A 89 7.80 -8.15 -6.73
N LEU A 90 6.86 -8.73 -6.01
CA LEU A 90 6.68 -8.60 -4.57
C LEU A 90 6.60 -10.00 -3.92
N ALA A 91 7.21 -11.01 -4.55
CA ALA A 91 7.11 -12.42 -4.19
C ALA A 91 7.44 -12.74 -2.72
N GLU A 92 8.20 -11.87 -2.03
CA GLU A 92 8.55 -12.02 -0.61
C GLU A 92 7.38 -11.73 0.34
N ASP A 93 6.35 -10.96 -0.08
CA ASP A 93 5.19 -10.62 0.75
C ASP A 93 3.86 -10.97 0.03
N GLU A 94 3.38 -12.19 0.27
CA GLU A 94 2.12 -12.71 -0.27
C GLU A 94 0.90 -11.83 0.10
N ASN A 95 0.91 -11.21 1.29
CA ASN A 95 -0.18 -10.39 1.78
C ASN A 95 -0.24 -9.05 1.05
N ARG A 96 0.91 -8.42 0.83
CA ARG A 96 1.02 -7.20 0.03
C ARG A 96 0.64 -7.45 -1.43
N ASN A 97 1.03 -8.59 -1.99
CA ASN A 97 0.61 -9.02 -3.32
C ASN A 97 -0.89 -9.10 -3.45
N LEU A 98 -1.52 -9.78 -2.50
CA LEU A 98 -2.95 -9.95 -2.47
C LEU A 98 -3.67 -8.61 -2.38
N PHE A 99 -3.22 -7.68 -1.52
CA PHE A 99 -3.80 -6.34 -1.43
C PHE A 99 -3.70 -5.58 -2.77
N VAL A 100 -2.52 -5.55 -3.40
CA VAL A 100 -2.32 -4.89 -4.69
C VAL A 100 -3.19 -5.51 -5.78
N GLN A 101 -3.32 -6.84 -5.80
CA GLN A 101 -4.21 -7.54 -6.71
C GLN A 101 -5.67 -7.15 -6.50
N MET A 102 -6.16 -7.11 -5.26
CA MET A 102 -7.54 -6.71 -4.96
C MET A 102 -7.82 -5.27 -5.42
N GLN A 103 -6.88 -4.34 -5.22
CA GLN A 103 -6.99 -2.96 -5.69
C GLN A 103 -7.03 -2.86 -7.23
N LYS A 104 -6.20 -3.66 -7.92
CA LYS A 104 -6.19 -3.75 -9.38
C LYS A 104 -7.52 -4.28 -9.92
N GLN A 105 -8.06 -5.35 -9.31
CA GLN A 105 -9.35 -5.92 -9.67
C GLN A 105 -10.52 -4.95 -9.39
N TRP A 106 -10.45 -4.19 -8.31
CA TRP A 106 -11.43 -3.15 -8.02
C TRP A 106 -11.40 -2.02 -9.07
N SER A 107 -10.21 -1.57 -9.45
CA SER A 107 -10.03 -0.58 -10.51
C SER A 107 -10.60 -1.07 -11.85
N LEU A 108 -10.32 -2.34 -12.22
CA LEU A 108 -10.91 -2.98 -13.40
C LEU A 108 -12.44 -2.99 -13.34
N THR A 109 -13.01 -3.31 -12.17
CA THR A 109 -14.46 -3.33 -11.96
C THR A 109 -15.09 -1.97 -12.27
N LEU A 110 -14.46 -0.89 -11.78
CA LEU A 110 -14.91 0.49 -12.05
C LEU A 110 -14.79 0.87 -13.53
N ILE A 111 -13.71 0.48 -14.20
CA ILE A 111 -13.53 0.71 -15.65
C ILE A 111 -14.64 0.00 -16.44
N ILE A 112 -14.87 -1.28 -16.18
CA ILE A 112 -15.92 -2.09 -16.83
C ILE A 112 -17.31 -1.45 -16.61
N TYR A 113 -17.57 -0.97 -15.40
CA TYR A 113 -18.82 -0.29 -15.06
C TYR A 113 -19.00 1.01 -15.86
N GLN A 114 -17.96 1.85 -15.96
CA GLN A 114 -17.99 3.09 -16.74
C GLN A 114 -18.21 2.84 -18.24
N HIS A 115 -17.69 1.73 -18.76
CA HIS A 115 -17.94 1.27 -20.14
C HIS A 115 -19.30 0.58 -20.35
N LYS A 116 -20.24 0.75 -19.40
CA LYS A 116 -21.64 0.26 -19.47
C LYS A 116 -21.79 -1.27 -19.42
N ALA A 117 -20.72 -2.03 -19.15
CA ALA A 117 -20.79 -3.48 -18.93
C ALA A 117 -21.21 -3.82 -17.48
N ARG A 118 -22.39 -3.33 -17.08
CA ARG A 118 -22.86 -3.30 -15.69
C ARG A 118 -22.96 -4.69 -15.03
N LYS A 119 -23.52 -5.68 -15.73
CA LYS A 119 -23.71 -7.04 -15.18
C LYS A 119 -22.37 -7.67 -14.76
N THR A 120 -21.36 -7.56 -15.63
CA THR A 120 -20.01 -8.07 -15.39
C THR A 120 -19.35 -7.37 -14.20
N ALA A 121 -19.42 -6.03 -14.16
CA ALA A 121 -18.85 -5.26 -13.06
C ALA A 121 -19.46 -5.64 -11.70
N ILE A 122 -20.76 -5.88 -11.62
CA ILE A 122 -21.42 -6.23 -10.35
C ILE A 122 -21.07 -7.63 -9.89
N ASN A 123 -21.00 -8.59 -10.82
CA ASN A 123 -20.54 -9.93 -10.50
C ASN A 123 -19.11 -9.91 -9.94
N MET A 124 -18.24 -9.13 -10.57
CA MET A 124 -16.86 -8.91 -10.13
C MET A 124 -16.79 -8.26 -8.76
N ALA A 125 -17.56 -7.19 -8.52
CA ALA A 125 -17.65 -6.51 -7.22
C ALA A 125 -18.13 -7.46 -6.10
N ARG A 126 -19.12 -8.33 -6.36
CA ARG A 126 -19.59 -9.31 -5.37
C ARG A 126 -18.50 -10.30 -4.96
N ASN A 127 -17.79 -10.84 -5.94
CA ASN A 127 -16.67 -11.75 -5.68
C ASN A 127 -15.56 -11.05 -4.88
N LEU A 128 -15.25 -9.80 -5.23
CA LEU A 128 -14.27 -9.00 -4.51
C LEU A 128 -14.71 -8.70 -3.07
N LEU A 129 -15.99 -8.43 -2.82
CA LEU A 129 -16.49 -8.20 -1.46
C LEU A 129 -16.30 -9.43 -0.57
N ILE A 130 -16.57 -10.63 -1.10
CA ILE A 130 -16.36 -11.90 -0.37
C ILE A 130 -14.87 -12.07 -0.02
N LEU A 131 -13.98 -11.85 -0.99
CA LEU A 131 -12.53 -11.93 -0.77
C LEU A 131 -12.05 -10.89 0.24
N CYS A 132 -12.50 -9.64 0.12
CA CYS A 132 -12.16 -8.58 1.06
C CYS A 132 -12.66 -8.88 2.48
N GLY A 133 -13.82 -9.53 2.62
CA GLY A 133 -14.32 -10.00 3.91
C GLY A 133 -13.44 -11.12 4.50
N LYS A 134 -12.99 -12.07 3.67
CA LYS A 134 -12.11 -13.18 4.10
C LYS A 134 -10.75 -12.69 4.61
N TYR A 135 -10.15 -11.72 3.92
CA TYR A 135 -8.84 -11.16 4.27
C TYR A 135 -8.91 -9.90 5.12
N GLU A 136 -10.09 -9.56 5.66
CA GLU A 136 -10.28 -8.43 6.56
C GLU A 136 -9.83 -7.07 5.97
N PHE A 137 -9.94 -6.91 4.64
CA PHE A 137 -9.69 -5.63 3.96
C PHE A 137 -10.87 -4.66 4.15
N HIS A 138 -11.10 -4.22 5.39
CA HIS A 138 -12.28 -3.43 5.79
C HIS A 138 -12.44 -2.13 4.98
N ARG A 139 -11.34 -1.43 4.68
CA ARG A 139 -11.37 -0.19 3.87
C ARG A 139 -11.92 -0.46 2.46
N LEU A 140 -11.32 -1.41 1.74
CA LEU A 140 -11.74 -1.75 0.38
C LEU A 140 -13.14 -2.40 0.35
N ALA A 141 -13.47 -3.22 1.34
CA ALA A 141 -14.80 -3.80 1.50
C ALA A 141 -15.89 -2.73 1.66
N THR A 142 -15.60 -1.63 2.37
CA THR A 142 -16.54 -0.50 2.54
C THR A 142 -16.86 0.15 1.19
N ASP A 143 -15.84 0.40 0.37
CA ASP A 143 -16.02 1.03 -0.96
C ASP A 143 -16.82 0.12 -1.90
N ILE A 144 -16.50 -1.17 -1.93
CA ILE A 144 -17.20 -2.16 -2.76
C ILE A 144 -18.65 -2.33 -2.29
N ALA A 145 -18.89 -2.42 -0.97
CA ALA A 145 -20.23 -2.52 -0.41
C ALA A 145 -21.07 -1.29 -0.73
N HIS A 146 -20.49 -0.08 -0.67
CA HIS A 146 -21.16 1.16 -1.06
C HIS A 146 -21.51 1.19 -2.54
N PHE A 147 -20.61 0.71 -3.40
CA PHE A 147 -20.86 0.59 -4.83
C PHE A 147 -22.02 -0.37 -5.14
N LEU A 148 -22.03 -1.55 -4.51
CA LEU A 148 -23.10 -2.55 -4.66
C LEU A 148 -24.44 -2.05 -4.10
N TRP A 149 -24.41 -1.33 -2.98
CA TRP A 149 -25.59 -0.69 -2.42
C TRP A 149 -26.18 0.35 -3.37
N LYS A 150 -25.36 1.26 -3.92
CA LYS A 150 -25.81 2.23 -4.93
C LYS A 150 -26.47 1.55 -6.13
N ASP A 151 -25.86 0.47 -6.61
CA ASP A 151 -26.41 -0.32 -7.71
C ASP A 151 -27.77 -0.95 -7.37
N ALA A 152 -27.92 -1.50 -6.17
CA ALA A 152 -29.16 -2.12 -5.70
C ALA A 152 -30.29 -1.09 -5.52
N VAL A 153 -29.98 0.10 -5.00
CA VAL A 153 -30.93 1.23 -4.89
C VAL A 153 -31.46 1.64 -6.27
N LEU A 154 -30.57 1.77 -7.26
CA LEU A 154 -30.96 2.09 -8.64
C LEU A 154 -31.86 1.03 -9.28
N ARG A 155 -31.87 -0.20 -8.77
CA ARG A 155 -32.74 -1.30 -9.22
C ARG A 155 -33.98 -1.52 -8.35
N GLN A 156 -34.12 -0.77 -7.26
CA GLN A 156 -35.18 -0.95 -6.27
C GLN A 156 -35.22 -2.38 -5.67
N ASP A 157 -34.07 -3.03 -5.55
CA ASP A 157 -33.95 -4.39 -4.99
C ASP A 157 -33.78 -4.34 -3.46
N MET A 158 -34.92 -4.35 -2.76
CA MET A 158 -34.96 -4.19 -1.30
C MET A 158 -34.12 -5.21 -0.53
N LYS A 159 -34.05 -6.47 -0.99
CA LYS A 159 -33.27 -7.51 -0.28
C LYS A 159 -31.78 -7.20 -0.32
N ASN A 160 -31.28 -6.85 -1.50
CA ASN A 160 -29.87 -6.54 -1.68
C ASN A 160 -29.49 -5.18 -1.04
N ILE A 161 -30.42 -4.21 -1.01
CA ILE A 161 -30.21 -2.94 -0.30
C ILE A 161 -29.91 -3.18 1.18
N THR A 162 -30.77 -3.92 1.89
CA THR A 162 -30.57 -4.19 3.32
C THR A 162 -29.31 -5.01 3.59
N HIS A 163 -29.03 -6.00 2.73
CA HIS A 163 -27.82 -6.81 2.85
C HIS A 163 -26.54 -5.95 2.71
N TYR A 164 -26.40 -5.17 1.64
CA TYR A 164 -25.20 -4.36 1.42
C TYR A 164 -25.10 -3.18 2.39
N GLU A 165 -26.21 -2.64 2.86
CA GLU A 165 -26.21 -1.63 3.91
C GLU A 165 -25.64 -2.18 5.22
N THR A 166 -26.02 -3.39 5.60
CA THR A 166 -25.50 -4.05 6.81
C THR A 166 -24.00 -4.32 6.70
N GLN A 167 -23.55 -4.83 5.55
CA GLN A 167 -22.13 -5.08 5.30
C GLN A 167 -21.32 -3.78 5.30
N ARG A 168 -21.82 -2.71 4.65
CA ARG A 168 -21.21 -1.39 4.69
C ARG A 168 -21.11 -0.85 6.12
N LYS A 169 -22.23 -0.93 6.86
CA LYS A 169 -22.39 -0.77 8.33
C LYS A 169 -21.16 -1.29 9.09
N LYS A 170 -21.00 -2.61 8.96
CA LYS A 170 -19.96 -3.40 9.63
C LYS A 170 -18.56 -2.93 9.24
N HIS A 171 -18.22 -2.96 7.95
CA HIS A 171 -16.87 -2.66 7.49
C HIS A 171 -16.46 -1.19 7.74
N GLU A 172 -17.41 -0.25 7.71
CA GLU A 172 -17.14 1.15 8.03
C GLU A 172 -16.74 1.34 9.48
N ALA A 173 -17.35 0.62 10.42
CA ALA A 173 -17.00 0.67 11.84
C ALA A 173 -15.56 0.17 12.08
N PHE A 174 -15.19 -0.97 11.50
CA PHE A 174 -13.83 -1.50 11.57
C PHE A 174 -12.82 -0.54 10.91
N SER A 175 -13.09 -0.06 9.69
CA SER A 175 -12.24 0.89 8.96
C SER A 175 -12.05 2.21 9.71
N ARG A 176 -13.07 2.66 10.46
CA ARG A 176 -12.97 3.85 11.31
C ARG A 176 -12.04 3.61 12.50
N ALA A 177 -12.20 2.48 13.19
CA ALA A 177 -11.32 2.12 14.31
C ALA A 177 -9.86 1.97 13.87
N GLU A 178 -9.60 1.34 12.71
CA GLU A 178 -8.25 1.23 12.15
C GLU A 178 -7.62 2.59 11.85
N ARG A 179 -8.39 3.54 11.30
CA ARG A 179 -7.90 4.90 11.02
C ARG A 179 -7.63 5.68 12.29
N GLU A 180 -8.49 5.57 13.29
CA GLU A 180 -8.29 6.21 14.59
C GLU A 180 -7.02 5.67 15.26
N ALA A 181 -6.80 4.35 15.22
CA ALA A 181 -5.60 3.74 15.75
C ALA A 181 -4.32 4.21 15.03
N GLU A 182 -4.37 4.28 13.69
CA GLU A 182 -3.28 4.81 12.87
C GLU A 182 -2.98 6.28 13.18
N GLU A 183 -4.01 7.11 13.36
CA GLU A 183 -3.87 8.53 13.69
C GLU A 183 -3.21 8.73 15.05
N ILE A 184 -3.65 7.98 16.07
CA ILE A 184 -3.04 8.01 17.41
C ILE A 184 -1.55 7.66 17.28
N PHE A 185 -1.23 6.54 16.63
CA PHE A 185 0.15 6.10 16.44
C PHE A 185 1.03 7.15 15.75
N LEU A 186 0.55 7.73 14.64
CA LEU A 186 1.31 8.74 13.89
C LEU A 186 1.54 10.01 14.73
N LYS A 187 0.54 10.44 15.50
CA LYS A 187 0.68 11.59 16.42
C LYS A 187 1.69 11.30 17.52
N SER A 188 1.62 10.14 18.18
CA SER A 188 2.56 9.77 19.24
C SER A 188 4.00 9.71 18.70
N ARG A 189 4.20 9.17 17.49
CA ARG A 189 5.52 9.14 16.83
C ARG A 189 6.04 10.53 16.48
N LEU A 190 5.17 11.43 16.02
CA LEU A 190 5.53 12.82 15.75
C LEU A 190 5.96 13.54 17.03
N GLN A 191 5.21 13.37 18.12
CA GLN A 191 5.50 13.96 19.42
C GLN A 191 6.84 13.49 19.99
N LEU A 192 7.19 12.21 19.81
CA LEU A 192 8.49 11.69 20.22
C LEU A 192 9.65 12.34 19.47
N LYS A 193 9.53 12.49 18.14
CA LYS A 193 10.55 13.20 17.34
C LYS A 193 10.71 14.65 17.77
N GLN A 194 9.60 15.33 18.02
CA GLN A 194 9.63 16.72 18.49
C GLN A 194 10.31 16.85 19.86
N LYS A 195 10.12 15.87 20.75
CA LYS A 195 10.83 15.79 22.04
C LYS A 195 12.34 15.58 21.85
N GLU A 196 12.74 14.69 20.96
CA GLU A 196 14.16 14.47 20.60
C GLU A 196 14.81 15.76 20.05
N GLU A 197 14.03 16.58 19.34
CA GLU A 197 14.43 17.90 18.82
C GLU A 197 14.35 19.03 19.86
N GLY A 198 13.95 18.73 21.11
CA GLY A 198 13.94 19.68 22.23
C GLY A 198 12.70 20.59 22.31
N LEU A 199 11.62 20.28 21.60
CA LEU A 199 10.36 21.02 21.67
C LEU A 199 9.54 20.61 22.91
N GLU A 200 8.88 21.58 23.56
CA GLU A 200 7.94 21.30 24.64
C GLU A 200 6.68 20.62 24.08
N VAL A 201 6.57 19.32 24.33
CA VAL A 201 5.44 18.50 23.90
C VAL A 201 4.84 17.77 25.09
N SER A 202 3.51 17.85 25.23
CA SER A 202 2.77 17.01 26.17
C SER A 202 2.70 15.59 25.62
N LEU A 203 3.71 14.77 25.93
CA LEU A 203 3.73 13.34 25.64
C LEU A 203 2.81 12.61 26.61
N SER A 204 1.75 11.99 26.10
CA SER A 204 0.84 11.17 26.90
C SER A 204 0.64 9.80 26.26
N LEU A 205 1.73 9.06 26.10
CA LEU A 205 1.72 7.69 25.55
C LEU A 205 0.82 6.74 26.32
N GLU A 206 0.65 6.96 27.64
CA GLU A 206 -0.26 6.18 28.49
C GLU A 206 -1.73 6.34 28.08
N LYS A 207 -2.18 7.58 27.85
CA LYS A 207 -3.57 7.85 27.41
C LYS A 207 -3.82 7.33 26.00
N ASP A 208 -2.81 7.42 25.14
CA ASP A 208 -2.88 6.89 23.78
C ASP A 208 -2.95 5.36 23.78
N ALA A 209 -2.16 4.70 24.64
CA ALA A 209 -2.20 3.27 24.85
C ALA A 209 -3.57 2.80 25.39
N GLU A 210 -4.14 3.48 26.39
CA GLU A 210 -5.47 3.15 26.93
C GLU A 210 -6.57 3.23 25.87
N LYS A 211 -6.55 4.28 25.04
CA LYS A 211 -7.50 4.41 23.92
C LYS A 211 -7.36 3.28 22.91
N LEU A 212 -6.14 2.89 22.57
CA LEU A 212 -5.89 1.77 21.66
C LEU A 212 -6.34 0.44 22.24
N VAL A 213 -6.18 0.20 23.54
CA VAL A 213 -6.71 -0.99 24.21
C VAL A 213 -8.24 -1.04 24.12
N GLN A 214 -8.91 0.07 24.43
CA GLN A 214 -10.37 0.15 24.31
C GLN A 214 -10.86 -0.07 22.87
N LEU A 215 -10.10 0.39 21.88
CA LEU A 215 -10.40 0.16 20.46
C LEU A 215 -10.17 -1.30 20.07
N ALA A 216 -9.08 -1.92 20.54
CA ALA A 216 -8.76 -3.32 20.25
C ALA A 216 -9.79 -4.28 20.86
N GLU A 217 -10.31 -3.99 22.06
CA GLU A 217 -11.37 -4.77 22.70
C GLU A 217 -12.70 -4.71 21.92
N LYS A 218 -13.03 -3.52 21.38
CA LYS A 218 -14.27 -3.30 20.62
C LYS A 218 -14.17 -3.82 19.18
N PHE A 219 -13.00 -3.71 18.56
CA PHE A 219 -12.76 -4.04 17.16
C PHE A 219 -11.45 -4.81 17.02
N PRO A 220 -11.49 -6.15 17.10
CA PRO A 220 -10.30 -6.97 16.95
C PRO A 220 -9.87 -6.98 15.48
N SER A 221 -9.01 -6.03 15.10
CA SER A 221 -8.38 -5.95 13.77
C SER A 221 -6.86 -6.02 13.92
N ALA A 222 -6.21 -6.72 12.99
CA ALA A 222 -4.76 -6.87 12.93
C ALA A 222 -4.03 -5.50 13.00
N GLU A 223 -4.53 -4.49 12.30
CA GLU A 223 -3.95 -3.14 12.30
C GLU A 223 -4.05 -2.46 13.67
N VAL A 224 -5.19 -2.59 14.35
CA VAL A 224 -5.40 -1.97 15.67
C VAL A 224 -4.46 -2.61 16.70
N TYR A 225 -4.35 -3.95 16.69
CA TYR A 225 -3.40 -4.66 17.54
C TYR A 225 -1.95 -4.29 17.24
N PHE A 226 -1.58 -4.12 15.96
CA PHE A 226 -0.24 -3.66 15.58
C PHE A 226 0.09 -2.33 16.25
N TYR A 227 -0.77 -1.33 16.09
CA TYR A 227 -0.54 0.00 16.65
C TYR A 227 -0.52 -0.03 18.18
N MET A 228 -1.41 -0.80 18.80
CA MET A 228 -1.44 -0.97 20.26
C MET A 228 -0.11 -1.50 20.80
N TYR A 229 0.36 -2.64 20.26
CA TYR A 229 1.63 -3.24 20.67
C TYR A 229 2.83 -2.33 20.40
N TYR A 230 2.80 -1.58 19.29
CA TYR A 230 3.88 -0.67 18.95
C TYR A 230 3.95 0.54 19.91
N ILE A 231 2.82 1.14 20.29
CA ILE A 231 2.81 2.23 21.27
C ILE A 231 3.32 1.74 22.63
N TRP A 232 2.94 0.54 23.06
CA TRP A 232 3.51 -0.04 24.28
C TRP A 232 5.03 -0.18 24.20
N ILE A 233 5.57 -0.67 23.08
CA ILE A 233 7.02 -0.75 22.88
C ILE A 233 7.68 0.62 22.99
N LEU A 234 7.08 1.67 22.41
CA LEU A 234 7.57 3.04 22.54
C LEU A 234 7.55 3.51 24.00
N GLN A 235 6.47 3.24 24.73
CA GLN A 235 6.34 3.60 26.14
C GLN A 235 7.40 2.91 27.00
N TYR A 236 7.60 1.60 26.85
CA TYR A 236 8.62 0.87 27.62
C TYR A 236 10.05 1.28 27.25
N ARG A 237 10.28 1.71 26.01
CA ARG A 237 11.55 2.28 25.60
C ARG A 237 11.84 3.60 26.33
N GLU A 238 10.87 4.51 26.41
CA GLU A 238 11.03 5.78 27.15
C GLU A 238 11.28 5.54 28.65
N GLN A 239 10.70 4.48 29.21
CA GLN A 239 10.90 4.08 30.61
C GLN A 239 12.20 3.30 30.86
N GLY A 240 12.96 2.95 29.81
CA GLY A 240 14.16 2.10 29.91
C GLY A 240 13.88 0.65 30.32
N ASN A 241 12.61 0.19 30.28
CA ASN A 241 12.23 -1.16 30.70
C ASN A 241 12.28 -2.14 29.53
N TYR A 242 13.51 -2.52 29.17
CA TYR A 242 13.77 -3.44 28.06
C TYR A 242 13.21 -4.87 28.30
N ARG A 243 13.01 -5.27 29.56
CA ARG A 243 12.46 -6.61 29.88
C ARG A 243 10.98 -6.70 29.54
N ALA A 244 10.18 -5.69 29.91
CA ALA A 244 8.78 -5.62 29.55
C ALA A 244 8.60 -5.47 28.02
N MET A 245 9.47 -4.67 27.39
CA MET A 245 9.49 -4.51 25.93
C MET A 245 9.65 -5.85 25.19
N ALA A 246 10.62 -6.69 25.58
CA ALA A 246 10.84 -8.00 24.96
C ALA A 246 9.65 -8.96 25.16
N GLN A 247 8.98 -8.92 26.32
CA GLN A 247 7.79 -9.72 26.57
C GLN A 247 6.63 -9.33 25.63
N ILE A 248 6.44 -8.03 25.40
CA ILE A 248 5.39 -7.52 24.54
C ILE A 248 5.65 -7.84 23.08
N CYS A 249 6.90 -7.75 22.61
CA CYS A 249 7.26 -8.20 21.26
C CYS A 249 6.88 -9.68 21.03
N ARG A 250 7.14 -10.55 22.02
CA ARG A 250 6.76 -11.97 21.93
C ARG A 250 5.26 -12.20 21.98
N GLN A 251 4.53 -11.41 22.76
CA GLN A 251 3.06 -11.46 22.78
C GLN A 251 2.47 -11.02 21.45
N ALA A 252 2.99 -9.93 20.86
CA ALA A 252 2.60 -9.45 19.54
C ALA A 252 2.84 -10.53 18.48
N GLN A 253 4.02 -11.15 18.45
CA GLN A 253 4.34 -12.25 17.52
C GLN A 253 3.39 -13.45 17.64
N LYS A 254 2.94 -13.79 18.84
CA LYS A 254 1.95 -14.86 19.05
C LYS A 254 0.57 -14.47 18.56
N GLN A 255 0.10 -13.27 18.86
CA GLN A 255 -1.21 -12.79 18.41
C GLN A 255 -1.28 -12.63 16.90
N ILE A 256 -0.18 -12.26 16.25
CA ILE A 256 -0.07 -12.16 14.79
C ILE A 256 -0.42 -13.50 14.11
N ARG A 257 -0.05 -14.63 14.71
CA ARG A 257 -0.38 -15.97 14.16
C ARG A 257 -1.87 -16.31 14.20
N ASN A 258 -2.66 -15.59 15.00
CA ASN A 258 -4.10 -15.83 15.12
C ASN A 258 -4.90 -15.14 14.00
N PHE A 259 -4.34 -14.13 13.32
CA PHE A 259 -5.02 -13.42 12.25
C PHE A 259 -4.81 -14.13 10.90
N THR A 260 -5.89 -14.21 10.12
CA THR A 260 -5.86 -14.81 8.77
C THR A 260 -5.09 -13.94 7.78
N TYR A 261 -5.05 -12.63 8.03
CA TYR A 261 -4.30 -11.66 7.25
C TYR A 261 -3.52 -10.73 8.19
N TRP A 262 -2.22 -10.55 7.91
CA TRP A 262 -1.42 -9.52 8.58
C TRP A 262 -0.90 -8.53 7.54
N PRO A 263 -1.16 -7.24 7.71
CA PRO A 263 -0.68 -6.23 6.79
C PRO A 263 0.83 -6.07 6.98
N ASP A 264 1.58 -6.42 5.93
CA ASP A 264 2.99 -6.08 5.75
C ASP A 264 3.99 -6.90 6.59
N ALA A 265 4.85 -7.67 5.91
CA ALA A 265 5.95 -8.41 6.54
C ALA A 265 6.89 -7.46 7.31
N ASP A 266 7.05 -6.22 6.83
CA ASP A 266 7.89 -5.20 7.46
C ASP A 266 7.42 -4.87 8.89
N LYS A 267 6.11 -4.92 9.14
CA LYS A 267 5.55 -4.71 10.50
C LYS A 267 5.93 -5.82 11.46
N ILE A 268 6.04 -7.07 10.97
CA ILE A 268 6.49 -8.21 11.78
C ILE A 268 7.99 -8.09 12.06
N HIS A 269 8.78 -7.78 11.03
CA HIS A 269 10.22 -7.54 11.17
C HIS A 269 10.51 -6.41 12.16
N THR A 270 9.65 -5.39 12.20
CA THR A 270 9.76 -4.32 13.17
C THR A 270 9.75 -4.86 14.61
N PHE A 271 8.84 -5.77 14.98
CA PHE A 271 8.84 -6.36 16.32
C PHE A 271 10.09 -7.18 16.63
N VAL A 272 10.63 -7.90 15.65
CA VAL A 272 11.87 -8.66 15.80
C VAL A 272 13.07 -7.74 16.04
N ILE A 273 13.19 -6.67 15.25
CA ILE A 273 14.23 -5.65 15.44
C ILE A 273 14.10 -5.00 16.82
N GLN A 274 12.88 -4.72 17.26
CA GLN A 274 12.64 -4.18 18.60
C GLN A 274 13.01 -5.14 19.72
N GLU A 275 12.73 -6.43 19.57
CA GLU A 275 13.20 -7.45 20.52
C GLU A 275 14.73 -7.51 20.57
N MET A 276 15.42 -7.43 19.43
CA MET A 276 16.88 -7.40 19.38
C MET A 276 17.45 -6.14 20.07
N TYR A 277 16.83 -4.97 19.83
CA TYR A 277 17.21 -3.72 20.50
C TYR A 277 17.06 -3.82 22.02
N ALA A 278 15.96 -4.40 22.50
CA ALA A 278 15.73 -4.65 23.91
C ALA A 278 16.79 -5.61 24.51
N ALA A 279 17.19 -6.64 23.77
CA ALA A 279 18.23 -7.58 24.20
C ALA A 279 19.63 -6.96 24.25
N TRP A 280 19.93 -5.98 23.38
CA TRP A 280 21.16 -5.20 23.44
C TRP A 280 21.16 -4.19 24.59
N GLY A 281 20.08 -3.45 24.80
CA GLY A 281 19.95 -2.52 25.93
C GLY A 281 20.02 -3.19 27.31
N GLN A 282 19.76 -4.51 27.40
CA GLN A 282 19.98 -5.30 28.61
C GLN A 282 21.43 -5.70 28.86
N LYS A 283 22.31 -5.66 27.85
CA LYS A 283 23.74 -5.99 28.01
C LYS A 283 24.60 -4.82 28.46
N ASP A 284 24.09 -3.60 28.30
CA ASP A 284 24.78 -2.35 28.67
C ASP A 284 24.40 -1.83 30.08
N LEU A 285 23.58 -2.59 30.83
CA LEU A 285 23.19 -2.38 32.23
C LEU A 285 23.80 -3.47 33.13
#